data_AF-A0A5N3UQ91-F1
#
_entry.id   AF-A0A5N3UQ91-F1
#
_cell.length_a   1.000
_cell.length_b   1.000
_cell.length_c   1.000
_cell.angle_alpha   90.00
_cell.angle_beta   90.00
_cell.angle_gamma   90.00
#
_symmetry.space_group_name_H-M   'P 1'
#
loop_
_entity.id
_entity.type
_entity.pdbx_description
1 polymer ?
#
loop_
_entity_poly.entity_id
_entity_poly.type
_entity_poly.pdbx_seq_one_letter_code
_entity_poly.pdbx_strand_id
1 'polypeptide(L)' 'MISVERVIEYTELEQEAPWELEFRPPPDWPNNGMIALSNVNFKYSSDGPLVCLSHLPL' A
#
# COMPACT_ATOMS: atom_id res chain seq x y z
N MET A 1 -9.18 -7.96 -33.54
CA MET A 1 -8.06 -8.62 -32.84
C MET A 1 -7.87 -7.82 -31.55
N ILE A 2 -8.14 -8.40 -30.38
CA ILE A 2 -8.22 -7.63 -29.11
C ILE A 2 -7.84 -8.45 -27.86
N SER A 3 -7.52 -9.75 -27.99
CA SER A 3 -7.29 -10.61 -26.82
C SER A 3 -5.84 -10.63 -26.34
N VAL A 4 -4.87 -10.68 -27.26
CA VAL A 4 -3.45 -10.77 -26.88
C VAL A 4 -2.93 -9.42 -26.38
N GLU A 5 -3.33 -8.33 -27.03
CA GLU A 5 -2.93 -6.96 -26.66
C GLU A 5 -3.37 -6.60 -25.23
N ARG A 6 -4.59 -6.98 -24.82
CA ARG A 6 -5.06 -6.77 -23.44
C ARG A 6 -4.28 -7.57 -22.39
N VAL A 7 -3.84 -8.78 -22.74
CA VAL A 7 -3.01 -9.57 -21.82
C VAL A 7 -1.67 -8.88 -21.58
N ILE A 8 -1.05 -8.35 -22.63
CA ILE A 8 0.19 -7.59 -22.53
C ILE A 8 -0.02 -6.32 -21.71
N GLU A 9 -1.10 -5.57 -21.96
CA GLU A 9 -1.45 -4.37 -21.20
C GLU A 9 -1.52 -4.63 -19.69
N TYR A 10 -2.11 -5.75 -19.25
CA TYR A 10 -2.16 -6.11 -17.83
C TYR A 10 -0.79 -6.44 -17.23
N THR A 11 0.17 -6.92 -18.03
CA THR A 11 1.54 -7.19 -17.54
C THR A 11 2.36 -5.93 -17.34
N GLU A 12 1.96 -4.82 -17.95
CA GLU A 12 2.67 -3.54 -17.92
C GLU A 12 2.06 -2.53 -16.93
N LEU A 13 0.96 -2.89 -16.26
CA LEU A 13 0.36 -2.06 -15.21
C LEU A 13 1.31 -1.88 -14.02
N GLU A 14 1.10 -0.79 -13.28
CA GLU A 14 1.77 -0.56 -11.99
C GLU A 14 1.49 -1.73 -11.05
N GLN A 15 2.56 -2.38 -10.59
CA GLN A 15 2.49 -3.52 -9.70
C GLN A 15 2.55 -3.08 -8.24
N GLU A 16 1.88 -3.83 -7.38
CA GLU A 16 2.02 -3.67 -5.93
C GLU A 16 3.44 -4.05 -5.46
N ALA A 17 3.76 -3.71 -4.21
CA ALA A 17 5.02 -4.10 -3.62
C ALA A 17 5.23 -5.64 -3.69
N PRO A 18 6.47 -6.11 -3.83
CA PRO A 18 6.76 -7.54 -3.89
C PRO A 18 6.23 -8.29 -2.67
N TRP A 19 5.82 -9.55 -2.87
CA TRP A 19 5.38 -10.45 -1.80
C TRP A 19 6.48 -10.67 -0.74
N GLU A 20 7.73 -10.69 -1.18
CA GLU A 20 8.89 -10.92 -0.33
C GLU A 20 9.86 -9.75 -0.41
N LEU A 21 10.26 -9.25 0.75
CA LEU A 21 11.32 -8.26 0.88
C LEU A 21 12.60 -8.94 1.38
N GLU A 22 13.75 -8.47 0.91
CA GLU A 22 15.06 -8.92 1.40
C GLU A 22 15.23 -8.64 2.89
N PHE A 23 14.70 -7.51 3.37
CA PHE A 23 14.70 -7.16 4.78
C PHE A 23 13.49 -7.77 5.48
N ARG A 24 13.74 -8.76 6.34
CA ARG A 24 12.72 -9.41 7.17
C ARG A 24 12.85 -8.95 8.63
N PRO A 25 11.72 -8.82 9.34
CA PRO A 25 11.79 -8.57 10.77
C PRO A 25 12.48 -9.75 11.49
N PRO A 26 13.09 -9.52 12.66
CA PRO A 26 13.73 -10.58 13.44
C PRO A 26 12.75 -11.72 13.80
N PRO A 27 13.23 -12.93 14.10
CA PRO A 27 12.38 -14.06 14.48
C PRO A 27 11.46 -13.79 15.68
N ASP A 28 11.89 -12.92 16.60
CA ASP A 28 11.14 -12.56 17.80
C ASP A 28 10.15 -11.40 17.58
N TRP A 29 9.96 -10.96 16.33
CA TRP A 29 8.98 -9.94 15.98
C TRP A 29 7.58 -10.56 15.77
N PRO A 30 6.50 -9.88 16.21
CA PRO A 30 6.50 -8.67 17.01
C PRO A 30 6.62 -9.00 18.51
N ASN A 31 7.53 -8.32 19.21
CA ASN A 31 7.82 -8.63 20.61
C ASN A 31 6.62 -8.36 21.55
N ASN A 32 5.94 -7.23 21.36
CA ASN A 32 4.80 -6.80 22.18
C ASN A 32 3.49 -6.63 21.38
N GLY A 33 3.52 -6.79 20.05
CA GLY A 33 2.34 -6.61 19.19
C GLY A 33 1.72 -5.20 19.20
N MET A 34 2.44 -4.18 19.69
CA MET A 34 1.91 -2.80 19.75
C MET A 34 1.93 -2.14 18.37
N ILE A 35 0.81 -1.51 18.01
CA ILE A 35 0.67 -0.73 16.78
C ILE A 35 0.46 0.73 17.17
N ALA A 36 1.31 1.62 16.67
CA ALA A 36 1.17 3.06 16.81
C ALA A 36 1.06 3.69 15.42
N LEU A 37 0.07 4.55 15.25
CA LEU A 37 -0.13 5.35 14.04
C LEU A 37 0.33 6.78 14.36
N SER A 38 1.13 7.38 13.49
CA SER A 38 1.59 8.76 13.66
C SER A 38 1.59 9.46 12.31
N ASN A 39 0.78 10.51 12.18
CA ASN A 39 0.67 11.33 10.97
C ASN A 39 0.36 10.54 9.69
N VAL A 40 -0.54 9.57 9.78
CA VAL A 40 -0.90 8.69 8.65
C VAL A 40 -2.17 9.19 7.98
N ASN A 41 -2.12 9.36 6.66
CA ASN A 41 -3.25 9.77 5.84
C ASN A 41 -3.52 8.72 4.75
N PHE A 42 -4.80 8.45 4.49
CA PHE A 42 -5.24 7.46 3.49
C PHE A 42 -6.25 8.07 2.52
N LYS A 43 -6.20 7.64 1.26
CA LYS A 43 -7.18 7.94 0.20
C LYS A 43 -7.47 6.68 -0.61
N TYR A 44 -8.71 6.54 -1.09
CA TYR A 44 -9.13 5.39 -1.90
C TYR A 44 -8.68 5.50 -3.35
N SER A 45 -8.54 6.71 -3.88
CA SER A 45 -8.04 6.98 -5.22
C SER A 45 -7.03 8.10 -5.18
N SER A 46 -6.13 8.13 -6.15
CA SER A 46 -5.07 9.15 -6.25
C SER A 46 -5.62 10.58 -6.28
N ASP A 47 -6.77 10.76 -6.93
CA ASP A 47 -7.46 12.05 -7.08
C ASP A 47 -8.61 12.25 -6.09
N GLY A 48 -8.86 11.27 -5.23
CA GLY A 48 -9.93 11.31 -4.25
C GLY A 48 -9.57 12.15 -3.02
N PRO A 49 -10.58 12.58 -2.24
CA PRO A 49 -10.34 13.25 -0.98
C PRO A 49 -9.61 12.33 0.01
N LEU A 50 -8.82 12.92 0.91
CA LEU A 50 -8.25 12.20 2.05
C LEU A 50 -9.39 11.75 2.97
N VAL A 51 -9.42 10.48 3.34
CA VAL A 51 -10.49 9.89 4.16
C VAL A 51 -10.07 9.74 5.62
N CYS A 52 -8.77 9.54 5.90
CA CYS A 52 -8.25 9.53 7.27
C CYS A 52 -7.34 10.74 7.49
N LEU A 53 -7.76 11.62 8.39
CA LEU A 53 -7.01 12.81 8.83
C LEU A 53 -6.57 12.57 10.27
N SER A 54 -5.28 12.31 10.51
CA SER A 54 -4.73 12.32 11.88
C SER A 54 -4.48 13.73 12.43
N HIS A 55 -4.78 14.77 11.65
CA HIS A 55 -4.67 16.17 12.04
C HIS A 55 -5.96 16.90 11.61
N LEU A 56 -6.94 16.96 12.51
CA LEU A 56 -7.96 18.00 12.48
C LEU A 56 -7.31 19.26 13.09
N PRO A 57 -7.08 20.35 12.35
CA PRO A 57 -7.00 21.65 12.99
C PRO A 57 -8.43 22.00 13.43
N LEU A 58 -8.57 22.40 14.70
CA LEU A 58 -9.74 23.16 15.14
C LEU A 58 -9.84 24.46 14.35
#